data_AF-A0A1F0RP50-F1
#
_entry.id   AF-A0A1F0RP50-F1
#
_cell.length_a   1.000
_cell.length_b   1.000
_cell.length_c   1.000
_cell.angle_alpha   90.00
_cell.angle_beta   90.00
_cell.angle_gamma   90.00
#
_symmetry.space_group_name_H-M   'P 1'
#
loop_
_entity.id
_entity.type
_entity.pdbx_description
1 polymer ?
#
loop_
_entity_poly.entity_id
_entity_poly.type
_entity_poly.pdbx_seq_one_letter_code
_entity_poly.pdbx_strand_id
1 'polypeptide(L)'
;MSRTALRSFIQRIHFYGGMFVGPFILIAALTGCLYAVAPSLEKVVYHDVLTVPTVENPLSLEEQIQAAQQEHPDMPVTQVWPATTPTDSTRVLVSDESIDESLQRTVFIDPATAKVIRDYPTYSGLGEMPLRRWISSLHESFHLGKVGELYSELAASWLWVMACGGLYMWWIRRRPKNKATANAAQQQPKRSARWKATRLHSTVGAWIFIGLLGLSATGITWSGLAGGNVDSLVERMHWKATPINTALHGTTAETHEHTGHEGHEGHGASASASVAADAERVLATGRAEGLTGPLRLYPPEDAHSAWQVSERWVEWRTTSDAISVDGTTGEVIDRQPFSSLPLFSKLSSWGTYLHMGIMFGLPLQIALLALGLATAALVVLGYYMWWKRRPRFLPTAHFSWAATGLGALFAATVGVFLPLLGITLAAFLVLDVILVNRATTQRKERTPVPVG
;
A
#
# COMPACT_ATOMS: atom_id res chain seq x y z
N MET A 1 5.86 17.20 32.72
CA MET A 1 7.07 17.22 31.86
C MET A 1 7.32 18.65 31.36
N SER A 2 8.56 19.16 31.43
CA SER A 2 8.87 20.51 30.94
C SER A 2 8.86 20.57 29.40
N ARG A 3 8.47 21.71 28.82
CA ARG A 3 8.45 21.91 27.35
C ARG A 3 9.82 21.67 26.71
N THR A 4 10.90 22.00 27.42
CA THR A 4 12.28 21.80 26.98
C THR A 4 12.68 20.31 26.95
N ALA A 5 12.21 19.52 27.92
CA ALA A 5 12.44 18.08 27.96
C ALA A 5 11.74 17.35 26.79
N LEU A 6 10.46 17.65 26.55
CA LEU A 6 9.70 17.08 25.43
C LEU A 6 10.34 17.43 24.08
N ARG A 7 10.70 18.70 23.89
CA ARG A 7 11.37 19.15 22.66
C ARG A 7 12.68 18.40 22.42
N SER A 8 13.49 18.23 23.46
CA SER A 8 14.77 17.54 23.35
C SER A 8 14.57 16.06 23.04
N PHE A 9 13.56 15.43 23.64
CA PHE A 9 13.19 14.03 23.37
C PHE A 9 12.76 13.82 21.91
N ILE A 10 11.82 14.62 21.40
CA ILE A 10 11.37 14.52 20.00
C ILE A 10 12.52 14.79 19.02
N GLN A 11 13.40 15.73 19.34
CA GLN A 11 14.58 15.99 18.52
C GLN A 11 15.54 14.79 18.48
N ARG A 12 15.70 14.05 19.58
CA ARG A 12 16.50 12.81 19.61
C ARG A 12 15.84 11.71 18.79
N ILE A 13 14.54 11.47 18.96
CA ILE A 13 13.79 10.49 18.16
C ILE A 13 13.91 10.82 16.67
N HIS A 14 13.62 12.05 16.26
CA HIS A 14 13.67 12.41 14.84
C HIS A 14 15.10 12.34 14.29
N PHE A 15 16.12 12.71 15.07
CA PHE A 15 17.51 12.65 14.58
C PHE A 15 18.04 11.22 14.48
N TYR A 16 17.93 10.44 15.55
CA TYR A 16 18.47 9.08 15.60
C TYR A 16 17.58 8.08 14.89
N GLY A 17 16.25 8.18 15.08
CA GLY A 17 15.28 7.44 14.30
C GLY A 17 15.46 7.71 12.81
N GLY A 18 15.61 8.97 12.39
CA GLY A 18 15.89 9.32 11.00
C GLY A 18 17.21 8.79 10.44
N MET A 19 18.23 8.63 11.29
CA MET A 19 19.49 7.97 10.89
C MET A 19 19.27 6.46 10.72
N PHE A 20 18.53 5.83 11.62
CA PHE A 20 18.24 4.40 11.57
C PHE A 20 17.31 4.04 10.40
N VAL A 21 16.12 4.64 10.33
CA VAL A 21 15.08 4.32 9.33
C VAL A 21 15.31 5.02 7.99
N GLY A 22 16.16 6.05 7.94
CA GLY A 22 16.39 6.84 6.72
C GLY A 22 16.72 6.01 5.47
N PRO A 23 17.65 5.03 5.51
CA PRO A 23 17.95 4.19 4.35
C PRO A 23 16.73 3.38 3.89
N PHE A 24 15.93 2.91 4.85
CA PHE A 24 14.71 2.15 4.59
C PHE A 24 13.68 3.00 3.85
N ILE A 25 13.41 4.21 4.37
CA ILE A 25 12.52 5.19 3.74
C ILE A 25 13.05 5.63 2.37
N LEU A 26 14.37 5.76 2.20
CA LEU A 26 14.96 6.18 0.93
C LEU A 26 14.67 5.16 -0.18
N ILE A 27 14.96 3.89 0.06
CA ILE A 27 14.71 2.83 -0.91
C ILE A 27 13.20 2.67 -1.14
N ALA A 28 12.38 2.70 -0.09
CA ALA A 28 10.92 2.65 -0.22
C ALA A 28 10.39 3.83 -1.08
N ALA A 29 10.92 5.04 -0.88
CA ALA A 29 10.53 6.20 -1.68
C ALA A 29 10.95 6.08 -3.15
N LEU A 30 12.15 5.55 -3.44
CA LEU A 30 12.64 5.38 -4.81
C LEU A 30 11.91 4.27 -5.56
N THR A 31 11.69 3.13 -4.90
CA THR A 31 10.91 2.01 -5.45
C THR A 31 9.44 2.41 -5.62
N GLY A 32 8.88 3.16 -4.67
CA GLY A 32 7.52 3.71 -4.76
C GLY A 32 7.36 4.73 -5.89
N CYS A 33 8.38 5.54 -6.19
CA CYS A 33 8.41 6.41 -7.37
C CYS A 33 8.32 5.60 -8.68
N LEU A 34 9.11 4.53 -8.78
CA LEU A 34 9.06 3.63 -9.93
C LEU A 34 7.69 2.94 -10.03
N TYR A 35 7.13 2.54 -8.89
CA TYR A 35 5.85 1.88 -8.85
C TYR A 35 4.68 2.79 -9.22
N ALA A 36 4.69 4.04 -8.76
CA ALA A 36 3.67 5.03 -9.09
C ALA A 36 3.51 5.25 -10.60
N VAL A 37 4.59 5.10 -11.39
CA VAL A 37 4.53 5.25 -12.86
C VAL A 37 4.34 3.92 -13.60
N ALA A 38 4.41 2.79 -12.90
CA ALA A 38 4.31 1.46 -13.48
C ALA A 38 3.00 1.21 -14.26
N PRO A 39 1.82 1.69 -13.83
CA PRO A 39 0.59 1.51 -14.60
C PRO A 39 0.62 2.20 -15.98
N SER A 40 1.37 3.30 -16.12
CA SER A 40 1.56 3.95 -17.43
C SER A 40 2.61 3.23 -18.27
N LEU A 41 3.68 2.74 -17.64
CA LEU A 41 4.73 1.98 -18.33
C LEU A 41 4.20 0.64 -18.88
N GLU A 42 3.39 -0.08 -18.12
CA GLU A 42 2.85 -1.38 -18.56
C GLU A 42 1.91 -1.23 -19.76
N LYS A 43 1.11 -0.16 -19.83
CA LYS A 43 0.26 0.12 -21.00
C LYS A 43 1.07 0.27 -22.29
N VAL A 44 2.30 0.79 -22.21
CA VAL A 44 3.21 0.94 -23.35
C VAL A 44 3.90 -0.37 -23.67
N VAL A 45 4.43 -1.05 -22.65
CA VAL A 45 5.22 -2.28 -22.83
C VAL A 45 4.36 -3.44 -23.34
N TYR A 46 3.10 -3.53 -22.89
CA TYR A 46 2.15 -4.58 -23.25
C TYR A 46 1.04 -4.09 -24.17
N HIS A 47 1.26 -3.00 -24.91
CA HIS A 47 0.27 -2.44 -25.83
C HIS A 47 -0.24 -3.47 -26.84
N ASP A 48 0.66 -4.32 -27.33
CA ASP A 48 0.40 -5.37 -28.33
C ASP A 48 -0.56 -6.47 -27.86
N VAL A 49 -0.73 -6.63 -26.55
CA VAL A 49 -1.64 -7.63 -25.97
C VAL A 49 -2.82 -7.02 -25.25
N LEU A 50 -2.68 -5.79 -24.72
CA LEU A 50 -3.77 -5.09 -24.04
C LEU A 50 -4.74 -4.45 -25.02
N THR A 51 -4.29 -4.14 -26.23
CA THR A 51 -5.09 -3.46 -27.23
C THR A 51 -5.12 -4.19 -28.56
N VAL A 52 -6.25 -4.06 -29.25
CA VAL A 52 -6.54 -4.60 -30.57
C VAL A 52 -7.04 -3.48 -31.48
N PRO A 53 -7.02 -3.67 -32.82
CA PRO A 53 -7.75 -2.79 -33.73
C PRO A 53 -9.23 -2.68 -33.31
N THR A 54 -9.86 -1.55 -33.58
CA THR A 54 -11.26 -1.29 -33.19
C THR A 54 -12.20 -2.40 -33.67
N VAL A 55 -12.89 -3.02 -32.71
CA VAL A 55 -13.88 -4.09 -32.92
C VAL A 55 -15.30 -3.53 -32.72
N GLU A 56 -16.08 -3.44 -33.81
CA GLU A 56 -17.48 -2.98 -33.74
C GLU A 56 -18.45 -4.07 -33.29
N ASN A 57 -18.25 -5.30 -33.78
CA ASN A 57 -19.09 -6.45 -33.48
C ASN A 57 -18.19 -7.57 -32.94
N PRO A 58 -17.91 -7.58 -31.63
CA PRO A 58 -17.13 -8.67 -31.04
C PRO A 58 -17.89 -9.99 -31.15
N LEU A 59 -17.14 -11.08 -31.25
CA LEU A 59 -17.67 -12.43 -31.05
C LEU A 59 -18.21 -12.57 -29.63
N SER A 60 -19.04 -13.59 -29.40
CA SER A 60 -19.62 -13.85 -28.08
C SER A 60 -18.52 -14.09 -27.04
N LEU A 61 -18.79 -13.77 -25.78
CA LEU A 61 -17.86 -14.05 -24.70
C LEU A 61 -17.65 -15.56 -24.54
N GLU A 62 -18.66 -16.36 -24.87
CA GLU A 62 -18.56 -17.82 -24.95
C GLU A 62 -17.46 -18.26 -25.92
N GLU A 63 -17.48 -17.80 -27.17
CA GLU A 63 -16.46 -18.13 -28.17
C GLU A 63 -15.05 -17.72 -27.72
N GLN A 64 -14.93 -16.56 -27.07
CA GLN A 64 -13.65 -16.06 -26.55
C GLN A 64 -13.11 -16.91 -25.38
N ILE A 65 -13.98 -17.34 -24.46
CA ILE A 65 -13.60 -18.22 -23.35
C ILE A 65 -13.24 -19.62 -23.87
N GLN A 66 -14.01 -20.16 -24.81
CA GLN A 66 -13.71 -21.45 -25.44
C GLN A 66 -12.34 -21.45 -26.10
N ALA A 67 -11.96 -20.36 -26.79
CA ALA A 67 -10.62 -20.23 -27.37
C ALA A 67 -9.51 -20.29 -26.30
N ALA A 68 -9.71 -19.63 -25.15
CA ALA A 68 -8.74 -19.71 -24.04
C ALA A 68 -8.66 -21.11 -23.42
N GLN A 69 -9.79 -21.80 -23.29
CA GLN A 69 -9.84 -23.18 -22.77
C GLN A 69 -9.24 -24.18 -23.76
N GLN A 70 -9.33 -23.94 -25.07
CA GLN A 70 -8.67 -24.77 -26.08
C GLN A 70 -7.15 -24.62 -26.05
N GLU A 71 -6.65 -23.41 -25.75
CA GLU A 71 -5.21 -23.15 -25.59
C GLU A 71 -4.66 -23.82 -24.32
N HIS A 72 -5.41 -23.77 -23.22
CA HIS A 72 -5.03 -24.38 -21.94
C HIS A 72 -6.13 -25.30 -21.38
N PRO A 73 -6.32 -26.53 -21.92
CA PRO A 73 -7.44 -27.41 -21.57
C PRO A 73 -7.44 -27.89 -20.11
N ASP A 74 -6.25 -28.02 -19.53
CA ASP A 74 -6.04 -28.54 -18.18
C ASP A 74 -6.08 -27.44 -17.10
N MET A 75 -6.23 -26.17 -17.50
CA MET A 75 -6.23 -25.02 -16.58
C MET A 75 -7.65 -24.46 -16.45
N PRO A 76 -8.33 -24.64 -15.30
CA PRO A 76 -9.68 -24.11 -15.12
C PRO A 76 -9.69 -22.59 -15.16
N VAL A 77 -10.78 -22.03 -15.72
CA VAL A 77 -11.01 -20.59 -15.79
C VAL A 77 -11.40 -20.09 -14.40
N THR A 78 -10.63 -19.16 -13.87
CA THR A 78 -10.85 -18.56 -12.55
C THR A 78 -11.44 -17.16 -12.64
N GLN A 79 -11.25 -16.48 -13.77
CA GLN A 79 -11.76 -15.14 -13.96
C GLN A 79 -11.87 -14.76 -15.43
N VAL A 80 -12.87 -13.94 -15.77
CA VAL A 80 -13.02 -13.39 -17.13
C VAL A 80 -13.18 -11.87 -17.05
N TRP A 81 -12.35 -11.16 -17.80
CA TRP A 81 -12.39 -9.70 -17.93
C TRP A 81 -12.72 -9.37 -19.40
N PRO A 82 -14.00 -9.12 -19.71
CA PRO A 82 -14.41 -8.76 -21.06
C PRO A 82 -13.74 -7.46 -21.51
N ALA A 83 -13.52 -7.32 -22.82
CA ALA A 83 -13.16 -6.06 -23.43
C ALA A 83 -14.13 -4.95 -22.98
N THR A 84 -13.59 -3.84 -22.48
CA THR A 84 -14.39 -2.72 -21.97
C THR A 84 -14.65 -1.70 -23.07
N THR A 85 -13.62 -1.42 -23.85
CA THR A 85 -13.68 -0.55 -25.03
C THR A 85 -13.53 -1.38 -26.31
N PRO A 86 -13.95 -0.83 -27.48
CA PRO A 86 -13.74 -1.49 -28.78
C PRO A 86 -12.29 -1.82 -29.12
N THR A 87 -11.33 -1.23 -28.40
CA THR A 87 -9.89 -1.43 -28.64
C THR A 87 -9.22 -2.31 -27.60
N ASP A 88 -9.95 -2.81 -26.60
CA ASP A 88 -9.38 -3.67 -25.57
C ASP A 88 -9.41 -5.15 -26.00
N SER A 89 -8.37 -5.90 -25.64
CA SER A 89 -8.44 -7.36 -25.63
C SER A 89 -9.33 -7.87 -24.49
N THR A 90 -9.97 -9.03 -24.66
CA THR A 90 -10.54 -9.79 -23.55
C THR A 90 -9.43 -10.54 -22.81
N ARG A 91 -9.54 -10.65 -21.48
CA ARG A 91 -8.59 -11.40 -20.64
C ARG A 91 -9.31 -12.55 -19.96
N VAL A 92 -8.89 -13.77 -20.23
CA VAL A 92 -9.37 -14.99 -19.55
C VAL A 92 -8.26 -15.49 -18.65
N LEU A 93 -8.50 -15.47 -17.34
CA LEU A 93 -7.55 -15.91 -16.34
C LEU A 93 -7.84 -17.37 -16.01
N VAL A 94 -6.79 -18.18 -16.05
CA VAL A 94 -6.81 -19.61 -15.75
C VAL A 94 -5.83 -19.92 -14.62
N SER A 95 -6.14 -20.92 -13.80
CA SER A 95 -5.23 -21.38 -12.76
C SER A 95 -4.15 -22.27 -13.36
N ASP A 96 -2.90 -21.84 -13.19
CA ASP A 96 -1.72 -22.58 -13.63
C ASP A 96 -0.94 -22.99 -12.37
N GLU A 97 -0.94 -24.28 -12.05
CA GLU A 97 -0.24 -24.80 -10.87
C GLU A 97 1.30 -24.73 -11.00
N SER A 98 1.83 -24.40 -12.17
CA SER A 98 3.27 -24.30 -12.42
C SER A 98 3.88 -22.93 -12.09
N ILE A 99 3.04 -21.92 -11.83
CA ILE A 99 3.47 -20.56 -11.46
C ILE A 99 3.22 -20.30 -9.97
N ASP A 100 3.77 -19.19 -9.47
CA ASP A 100 3.54 -18.74 -8.10
C ASP A 100 2.04 -18.65 -7.79
N GLU A 101 1.62 -19.16 -6.63
CA GLU A 101 0.21 -19.23 -6.20
C GLU A 101 -0.47 -17.85 -6.14
N SER A 102 0.30 -16.77 -6.01
CA SER A 102 -0.23 -15.41 -6.05
C SER A 102 -0.57 -14.95 -7.48
N LEU A 103 -0.26 -15.72 -8.50
CA LEU A 103 -0.41 -15.35 -9.91
C LEU A 103 -1.43 -16.23 -10.62
N GLN A 104 -1.96 -15.71 -11.72
CA GLN A 104 -2.81 -16.47 -12.64
C GLN A 104 -2.25 -16.35 -14.06
N ARG A 105 -2.40 -17.41 -14.86
CA ARG A 105 -2.09 -17.32 -16.29
C ARG A 105 -3.24 -16.61 -16.98
N THR A 106 -2.94 -15.47 -17.59
CA THR A 106 -3.93 -14.66 -18.29
C THR A 106 -3.76 -14.82 -19.78
N VAL A 107 -4.76 -15.37 -20.44
CA VAL A 107 -4.87 -15.52 -21.88
C VAL A 107 -5.54 -14.27 -22.45
N PHE A 108 -4.84 -13.57 -23.35
CA PHE A 108 -5.35 -12.37 -24.03
C PHE A 108 -5.97 -12.79 -25.36
N ILE A 109 -7.25 -12.45 -25.53
CA ILE A 109 -8.06 -12.85 -26.68
C ILE A 109 -8.43 -11.60 -27.49
N ASP A 110 -8.29 -11.71 -28.81
CA ASP A 110 -8.85 -10.73 -29.75
C ASP A 110 -10.37 -10.92 -29.84
N PRO A 111 -11.19 -9.95 -29.38
CA PRO A 111 -12.65 -10.08 -29.38
C PRO A 111 -13.26 -10.18 -30.79
N ALA A 112 -12.58 -9.74 -31.84
CA ALA A 112 -13.09 -9.81 -33.22
C ALA A 112 -12.97 -11.22 -33.83
N THR A 113 -11.97 -11.99 -33.40
CA THR A 113 -11.58 -13.25 -34.06
C THR A 113 -11.51 -14.46 -33.13
N ALA A 114 -11.65 -14.25 -31.81
CA ALA A 114 -11.38 -15.24 -30.76
C ALA A 114 -9.96 -15.82 -30.83
N LYS A 115 -9.04 -15.15 -31.53
CA LYS A 115 -7.65 -15.60 -31.62
C LYS A 115 -6.92 -15.27 -30.32
N VAL A 116 -6.19 -16.26 -29.80
CA VAL A 116 -5.23 -16.04 -28.70
C VAL A 116 -4.10 -15.15 -29.21
N ILE A 117 -3.94 -13.99 -28.59
CA ILE A 117 -2.88 -13.03 -28.90
C ILE A 117 -1.57 -13.51 -28.25
N ARG A 118 -1.63 -13.74 -26.93
CA ARG A 118 -0.54 -14.25 -26.08
C ARG A 118 -1.10 -14.56 -24.69
N ASP A 119 -0.33 -15.26 -23.87
CA ASP A 119 -0.58 -15.39 -22.44
C ASP A 119 0.57 -14.81 -21.58
N TYR A 120 0.26 -14.46 -20.33
CA TYR A 120 1.25 -14.02 -19.35
C TYR A 120 0.85 -14.45 -17.94
N PRO A 121 1.82 -14.73 -17.04
CA PRO A 121 1.54 -14.77 -15.61
C PRO A 121 1.23 -13.35 -15.13
N THR A 122 0.02 -13.10 -14.63
CA THR A 122 -0.40 -11.77 -14.15
C THR A 122 -0.98 -11.82 -12.75
N TYR A 123 -1.03 -10.66 -12.10
CA TYR A 123 -1.61 -10.50 -10.78
C TYR A 123 -3.02 -9.90 -10.89
N SER A 124 -4.05 -10.68 -10.56
CA SER A 124 -5.45 -10.30 -10.83
C SER A 124 -5.98 -9.18 -9.93
N GLY A 125 -5.51 -9.10 -8.68
CA GLY A 125 -6.02 -8.16 -7.67
C GLY A 125 -6.11 -6.71 -8.18
N LEU A 126 -5.01 -6.22 -8.74
CA LEU A 126 -4.92 -4.89 -9.37
C LEU A 126 -4.70 -4.92 -10.89
N GLY A 127 -4.75 -6.11 -11.49
CA GLY A 127 -4.58 -6.33 -12.94
C GLY A 127 -3.18 -6.07 -13.46
N GLU A 128 -2.17 -6.36 -12.64
CA GLU A 128 -0.78 -6.02 -12.91
C GLU A 128 -0.18 -6.97 -13.94
N MET A 129 0.39 -6.39 -15.00
CA MET A 129 1.20 -7.14 -15.94
C MET A 129 2.56 -7.51 -15.32
N PRO A 130 3.33 -8.46 -15.89
CA PRO A 130 4.57 -8.94 -15.28
C PRO A 130 5.56 -7.83 -14.87
N LEU A 131 5.67 -6.77 -15.68
CA LEU A 131 6.53 -5.61 -15.36
C LEU A 131 6.10 -4.93 -14.07
N ARG A 132 4.80 -4.63 -13.95
CA ARG A 132 4.26 -3.93 -12.79
C ARG A 132 4.30 -4.82 -11.56
N ARG A 133 4.00 -6.12 -11.69
CA ARG A 133 4.10 -7.06 -10.58
C ARG A 133 5.53 -7.19 -10.05
N TRP A 134 6.51 -7.19 -10.96
CA TRP A 134 7.92 -7.17 -10.56
C TRP A 134 8.27 -5.89 -9.77
N ILE A 135 7.85 -4.72 -10.27
CA ILE A 135 8.08 -3.43 -9.59
C ILE A 135 7.33 -3.36 -8.24
N SER A 136 6.10 -3.86 -8.17
CA SER A 136 5.30 -3.87 -6.94
C SER A 136 5.95 -4.76 -5.88
N SER A 137 6.41 -5.95 -6.26
CA SER A 137 7.17 -6.86 -5.38
C SER A 137 8.50 -6.25 -4.91
N LEU A 138 9.19 -5.47 -5.76
CA LEU A 138 10.38 -4.70 -5.36
C LEU A 138 10.05 -3.64 -4.30
N HIS A 139 8.90 -2.97 -4.38
CA HIS A 139 8.48 -1.97 -3.40
C HIS A 139 7.98 -2.60 -2.09
N GLU A 140 7.22 -3.68 -2.21
CA GLU A 140 6.60 -4.41 -1.11
C GLU A 140 7.62 -5.15 -0.25
N SER A 141 8.54 -5.90 -0.88
CA SER A 141 9.47 -6.79 -0.18
C SER A 141 10.92 -6.68 -0.66
N PHE A 142 11.23 -5.77 -1.58
CA PHE A 142 12.59 -5.69 -2.17
C PHE A 142 13.07 -7.02 -2.78
N HIS A 143 12.12 -7.90 -3.18
CA HIS A 143 12.35 -9.29 -3.58
C HIS A 143 13.12 -10.15 -2.57
N LEU A 144 13.06 -9.81 -1.28
CA LEU A 144 13.69 -10.57 -0.19
C LEU A 144 12.69 -11.43 0.59
N GLY A 145 11.48 -11.61 0.06
CA GLY A 145 10.38 -12.32 0.71
C GLY A 145 10.09 -11.74 2.10
N LYS A 146 9.95 -12.61 3.11
CA LYS A 146 9.51 -12.19 4.45
C LYS A 146 10.39 -11.14 5.11
N VAL A 147 11.71 -11.21 4.91
CA VAL A 147 12.65 -10.20 5.46
C VAL A 147 12.39 -8.83 4.85
N GLY A 148 12.08 -8.83 3.56
CA GLY A 148 11.67 -7.67 2.79
C GLY A 148 10.39 -7.02 3.26
N GLU A 149 9.36 -7.82 3.51
CA GLU A 149 8.07 -7.33 4.06
C GLU A 149 8.28 -6.65 5.42
N LEU A 150 9.06 -7.26 6.32
CA LEU A 150 9.37 -6.67 7.63
C LEU A 150 10.16 -5.37 7.46
N TYR A 151 11.07 -5.32 6.49
CA TYR A 151 11.82 -4.13 6.13
C TYR A 151 10.90 -2.98 5.69
N SER A 152 9.92 -3.26 4.81
CA SER A 152 8.98 -2.26 4.30
C SER A 152 7.99 -1.82 5.37
N GLU A 153 7.49 -2.76 6.17
CA GLU A 153 6.63 -2.47 7.32
C GLU A 153 7.34 -1.57 8.34
N LEU A 154 8.61 -1.83 8.64
CA LEU A 154 9.41 -0.99 9.52
C LEU A 154 9.51 0.44 8.96
N ALA A 155 9.77 0.59 7.66
CA ALA A 155 9.82 1.91 7.01
C ALA A 155 8.47 2.64 7.12
N ALA A 156 7.37 1.96 6.77
CA ALA A 156 6.01 2.49 6.81
C ALA A 156 5.61 2.90 8.24
N SER A 157 5.93 2.07 9.23
CA SER A 157 5.59 2.28 10.64
C SER A 157 6.34 3.46 11.27
N TRP A 158 7.58 3.72 10.85
CA TRP A 158 8.35 4.87 11.34
C TRP A 158 8.04 6.18 10.61
N LEU A 159 7.52 6.11 9.38
CA LEU A 159 7.33 7.29 8.52
C LEU A 159 6.45 8.35 9.18
N TRP A 160 5.30 7.98 9.76
CA TRP A 160 4.42 8.93 10.45
C TRP A 160 5.05 9.51 11.73
N VAL A 161 5.80 8.71 12.50
CA VAL A 161 6.51 9.18 13.71
C VAL A 161 7.53 10.26 13.32
N MET A 162 8.26 10.01 12.23
CA MET A 162 9.22 10.94 11.66
C MET A 162 8.55 12.21 11.14
N ALA A 163 7.45 12.08 10.40
CA ALA A 163 6.68 13.20 9.88
C ALA A 163 6.10 14.08 11.02
N CYS A 164 5.47 13.46 12.03
CA CYS A 164 4.93 14.15 13.21
C CYS A 164 6.02 14.85 14.02
N GLY A 165 7.15 14.19 14.25
CA GLY A 165 8.31 14.79 14.93
C GLY A 165 8.88 15.99 14.16
N GLY A 166 8.95 15.89 12.83
CA GLY A 166 9.39 16.96 11.94
C GLY A 166 8.45 18.17 11.96
N LEU A 167 7.14 17.93 11.85
CA LEU A 167 6.11 18.97 11.90
C LEU A 167 6.10 19.69 13.25
N TYR A 168 6.21 18.95 14.35
CA TYR A 168 6.31 19.52 15.70
C TYR A 168 7.51 20.47 15.83
N MET A 169 8.69 20.06 15.33
CA MET A 169 9.89 20.91 15.35
C MET A 169 9.76 22.15 14.45
N TRP A 170 9.13 22.00 13.28
CA TRP A 170 8.82 23.12 12.39
C TRP A 170 7.89 24.13 13.05
N TRP A 171 6.84 23.65 13.72
CA TRP A 171 5.84 24.49 14.39
C TRP A 171 6.44 25.29 15.54
N ILE A 172 7.22 24.65 16.42
CA ILE A 172 7.87 25.34 17.54
C ILE A 172 8.89 26.37 17.05
N ARG A 173 9.55 26.13 15.91
CA ARG A 173 10.50 27.09 15.35
C ARG A 173 9.84 28.35 14.79
N ARG A 174 8.54 28.28 14.42
CA ARG A 174 7.76 29.42 13.91
C ARG A 174 7.13 30.29 15.00
N ARG A 175 7.11 29.83 16.25
CA ARG A 175 6.54 30.64 17.35
C ARG A 175 7.38 31.89 17.61
N PRO A 176 6.76 33.06 17.85
CA PRO A 176 7.48 34.30 18.13
C PRO A 176 8.35 34.12 19.38
N LYS A 177 9.62 34.48 19.25
CA LYS A 177 10.58 34.44 20.36
C LYS A 177 10.45 35.72 21.18
N ASN A 178 10.42 35.62 22.50
CA ASN A 178 10.69 36.77 23.36
C ASN A 178 12.06 37.37 22.99
N LYS A 179 12.17 38.71 22.93
CA LYS A 179 13.37 39.46 22.50
C LYS A 179 14.67 38.95 23.14
N ALA A 180 14.63 38.45 24.37
CA ALA A 180 15.77 37.86 25.09
C ALA A 180 16.34 36.56 24.47
N THR A 181 15.53 35.75 23.79
CA THR A 181 15.97 34.48 23.16
C THR A 181 16.31 34.60 21.67
N ALA A 182 16.07 35.79 21.08
CA ALA A 182 16.47 36.10 19.71
C ALA A 182 18.00 36.21 19.58
N ASN A 183 18.67 36.73 20.61
CA ASN A 183 20.11 36.98 20.60
C ASN A 183 20.95 35.68 20.73
N ALA A 184 20.48 34.67 21.45
CA ALA A 184 21.18 33.40 21.62
C ALA A 184 21.07 32.44 20.41
N ALA A 185 20.04 32.60 19.58
CA ALA A 185 19.86 31.79 18.36
C ALA A 185 20.67 32.29 17.16
N GLN A 186 21.40 33.40 17.34
CA GLN A 186 22.14 34.13 16.33
C GLN A 186 23.61 33.67 16.22
N GLN A 187 23.90 32.37 16.35
CA GLN A 187 25.28 31.83 16.24
C GLN A 187 25.51 30.95 15.00
N GLN A 188 24.48 30.72 14.17
CA GLN A 188 24.66 30.13 12.84
C GLN A 188 24.62 31.26 11.82
N PRO A 189 25.66 31.49 11.00
CA PRO A 189 25.57 32.47 9.93
C PRO A 189 24.40 32.06 9.02
N LYS A 190 23.40 32.94 8.89
CA LYS A 190 22.14 32.73 8.14
C LYS A 190 22.34 32.39 6.65
N ARG A 191 23.59 32.18 6.22
CA ARG A 191 24.03 31.87 4.86
C ARG A 191 24.77 30.53 4.73
N SER A 192 25.02 29.78 5.81
CA SER A 192 25.73 28.49 5.71
C SER A 192 24.93 27.46 4.89
N ALA A 193 25.63 26.58 4.16
CA ALA A 193 24.99 25.52 3.38
C ALA A 193 24.10 24.61 4.25
N ARG A 194 24.53 24.34 5.50
CA ARG A 194 23.74 23.61 6.49
C ARG A 194 22.45 24.33 6.85
N TRP A 195 22.49 25.64 7.09
CA TRP A 195 21.28 26.40 7.42
C TRP A 195 20.26 26.34 6.29
N LYS A 196 20.72 26.45 5.03
CA LYS A 196 19.87 26.31 3.84
C LYS A 196 19.23 24.91 3.78
N ALA A 197 20.03 23.86 3.97
CA ALA A 197 19.55 22.47 4.01
C ALA A 197 18.51 22.25 5.14
N THR A 198 18.74 22.77 6.35
CA THR A 198 17.77 22.68 7.46
C THR A 198 16.48 23.42 7.16
N ARG A 199 16.55 24.58 6.50
CA ARG A 199 15.36 25.32 6.08
C ARG A 199 14.58 24.53 5.04
N LEU A 200 15.25 24.01 4.01
CA LEU A 200 14.64 23.21 2.95
C LEU A 200 13.98 21.96 3.52
N HIS A 201 14.71 21.15 4.30
CA HIS A 201 14.21 19.93 4.94
C HIS A 201 12.96 20.21 5.79
N SER A 202 13.00 21.25 6.64
CA SER A 202 11.84 21.55 7.48
C SER A 202 10.64 22.10 6.72
N THR A 203 10.87 22.84 5.63
CA THR A 203 9.78 23.45 4.85
C THR A 203 9.13 22.40 3.97
N VAL A 204 9.91 21.64 3.20
CA VAL A 204 9.42 20.56 2.35
C VAL A 204 8.69 19.52 3.20
N GLY A 205 9.28 19.07 4.31
CA GLY A 205 8.64 18.11 5.22
C GLY A 205 7.31 18.58 5.79
N ALA A 206 7.15 19.88 6.06
CA ALA A 206 5.87 20.43 6.49
C ALA A 206 4.83 20.49 5.36
N TRP A 207 5.24 20.79 4.12
CA TRP A 207 4.35 20.82 2.96
C TRP A 207 3.84 19.43 2.58
N ILE A 208 4.70 18.42 2.63
CA ILE A 208 4.33 17.05 2.24
C ILE A 208 3.78 16.21 3.40
N PHE A 209 3.63 16.79 4.60
CA PHE A 209 3.25 16.08 5.82
C PHE A 209 1.98 15.22 5.66
N ILE A 210 0.92 15.78 5.06
CA ILE A 210 -0.34 15.05 4.84
C ILE A 210 -0.12 13.87 3.89
N GLY A 211 0.70 14.04 2.84
CA GLY A 211 1.09 12.95 1.94
C GLY A 211 1.86 11.85 2.68
N LEU A 212 2.81 12.22 3.54
CA LEU A 212 3.56 11.24 4.35
C LEU A 212 2.67 10.46 5.31
N LEU A 213 1.67 11.11 5.92
CA LEU A 213 0.69 10.42 6.76
C LEU A 213 -0.18 9.45 5.94
N GLY A 214 -0.66 9.89 4.77
CA GLY A 214 -1.45 9.04 3.88
C GLY A 214 -0.70 7.80 3.44
N LEU A 215 0.55 7.96 2.96
CA LEU A 215 1.41 6.84 2.55
C LEU A 215 1.75 5.91 3.72
N SER A 216 2.01 6.46 4.91
CA SER A 216 2.31 5.66 6.10
C SER A 216 1.09 4.85 6.53
N ALA A 217 -0.09 5.48 6.60
CA ALA A 217 -1.33 4.81 7.01
C ALA A 217 -1.67 3.64 6.07
N THR A 218 -1.68 3.90 4.76
CA THR A 218 -1.99 2.89 3.74
C THR A 218 -0.91 1.79 3.63
N GLY A 219 0.38 2.14 3.75
CA GLY A 219 1.45 1.14 3.77
C GLY A 219 1.41 0.22 5.00
N ILE A 220 0.96 0.72 6.15
CA ILE A 220 0.80 -0.08 7.36
C ILE A 220 -0.38 -1.06 7.22
N THR A 221 -1.50 -0.65 6.61
CA THR A 221 -2.69 -1.51 6.50
C THR A 221 -2.48 -2.78 5.68
N TRP A 222 -1.49 -2.81 4.78
CA TRP A 222 -1.17 -3.99 3.95
C TRP A 222 0.12 -4.68 4.35
N SER A 223 0.67 -4.34 5.52
CA SER A 223 1.88 -4.97 6.01
C SER A 223 1.58 -6.28 6.74
N GLY A 224 2.54 -7.20 6.76
CA GLY A 224 2.29 -8.55 7.29
C GLY A 224 1.86 -8.59 8.76
N LEU A 225 2.56 -7.90 9.67
CA LEU A 225 2.25 -7.95 11.11
C LEU A 225 1.25 -6.86 11.49
N ALA A 226 1.55 -5.61 11.12
CA ALA A 226 0.70 -4.49 11.48
C ALA A 226 -0.61 -4.46 10.69
N GLY A 227 -0.61 -4.87 9.43
CA GLY A 227 -1.84 -5.05 8.64
C GLY A 227 -2.72 -6.16 9.21
N GLY A 228 -2.16 -7.30 9.57
CA GLY A 228 -2.92 -8.38 10.24
C GLY A 228 -3.59 -7.95 11.55
N ASN A 229 -2.95 -7.06 12.32
CA ASN A 229 -3.56 -6.43 13.49
C ASN A 229 -4.69 -5.45 13.14
N VAL A 230 -4.55 -4.69 12.04
CA VAL A 230 -5.63 -3.83 11.51
C VAL A 230 -6.82 -4.70 11.11
N ASP A 231 -6.58 -5.75 10.33
CA ASP A 231 -7.63 -6.67 9.86
C ASP A 231 -8.40 -7.29 11.02
N SER A 232 -7.68 -7.86 11.99
CA SER A 232 -8.28 -8.46 13.19
C SER A 232 -9.13 -7.46 13.98
N LEU A 233 -8.72 -6.19 14.05
CA LEU A 233 -9.47 -5.15 14.75
C LEU A 233 -10.73 -4.76 13.97
N VAL A 234 -10.60 -4.53 12.68
CA VAL A 234 -11.70 -4.10 11.81
C VAL A 234 -12.78 -5.18 11.71
N GLU A 235 -12.36 -6.45 11.65
CA GLU A 235 -13.26 -7.61 11.66
C GLU A 235 -14.07 -7.69 12.96
N ARG A 236 -13.42 -7.61 14.12
CA ARG A 236 -14.10 -7.60 15.44
C ARG A 236 -15.05 -6.42 15.63
N MET A 237 -14.80 -5.31 14.94
CA MET A 237 -15.64 -4.11 14.97
C MET A 237 -16.75 -4.13 13.91
N HIS A 238 -16.85 -5.18 13.08
CA HIS A 238 -17.75 -5.28 11.94
C HIS A 238 -17.63 -4.08 10.98
N TRP A 239 -16.40 -3.60 10.77
CA TRP A 239 -16.09 -2.50 9.85
C TRP A 239 -15.59 -2.98 8.48
N LYS A 240 -15.40 -4.29 8.32
CA LYS A 240 -15.17 -4.94 7.02
C LYS A 240 -16.52 -5.27 6.39
N ALA A 241 -16.64 -5.09 5.07
CA ALA A 241 -17.80 -5.55 4.33
C ALA A 241 -17.90 -7.07 4.44
N THR A 242 -19.11 -7.59 4.60
CA THR A 242 -19.35 -9.03 4.49
C THR A 242 -19.09 -9.46 3.05
N PRO A 243 -18.55 -10.66 2.81
CA PRO A 243 -18.48 -11.22 1.47
C PRO A 243 -19.86 -11.22 0.81
N ILE A 244 -19.90 -11.08 -0.52
CA ILE A 244 -21.14 -11.19 -1.26
C ILE A 244 -21.68 -12.62 -1.17
N ASN A 245 -22.98 -12.79 -1.01
CA ASN A 245 -23.56 -14.12 -0.93
C ASN A 245 -23.63 -14.77 -2.32
N THR A 246 -22.95 -15.90 -2.48
CA THR A 246 -22.98 -16.70 -3.71
C THR A 246 -23.79 -18.00 -3.56
N ALA A 247 -24.38 -18.29 -2.40
CA ALA A 247 -25.11 -19.54 -2.20
C ALA A 247 -26.41 -19.59 -3.04
N LEU A 248 -26.56 -20.60 -3.90
CA LEU A 248 -27.80 -20.83 -4.64
C LEU A 248 -28.92 -21.35 -3.71
N HIS A 249 -30.16 -20.92 -3.97
CA HIS A 249 -31.32 -21.25 -3.14
C HIS A 249 -31.51 -22.76 -2.95
N GLY A 250 -31.64 -23.19 -1.69
CA GLY A 250 -31.84 -24.61 -1.33
C GLY A 250 -30.55 -25.36 -0.96
N THR A 251 -29.38 -24.72 -1.08
CA THR A 251 -28.10 -25.29 -0.65
C THR A 251 -27.57 -24.53 0.57
N THR A 252 -27.16 -25.26 1.61
CA THR A 252 -26.34 -24.71 2.68
C THR A 252 -24.91 -24.66 2.16
N ALA A 253 -24.58 -23.64 1.37
CA ALA A 253 -23.18 -23.37 1.09
C ALA A 253 -22.54 -22.85 2.38
N GLU A 254 -21.50 -23.53 2.86
CA GLU A 254 -20.62 -22.96 3.87
C GLU A 254 -20.09 -21.64 3.30
N THR A 255 -20.34 -20.54 4.00
CA THR A 255 -19.81 -19.23 3.62
C THR A 255 -18.29 -19.29 3.70
N HIS A 256 -17.63 -19.60 2.58
CA HIS A 256 -16.19 -19.39 2.46
C HIS A 256 -15.96 -17.87 2.49
N GLU A 257 -15.35 -17.42 3.58
CA GLU A 257 -15.05 -16.02 3.82
C GLU A 257 -14.05 -15.53 2.78
N HIS A 258 -14.51 -14.82 1.74
CA HIS A 258 -13.63 -13.95 1.00
C HIS A 258 -13.30 -12.72 1.87
N THR A 259 -12.38 -12.90 2.81
CA THR A 259 -11.71 -11.77 3.44
C THR A 259 -11.03 -10.99 2.32
N GLY A 260 -11.50 -9.78 2.05
CA GLY A 260 -10.79 -8.81 1.24
C GLY A 260 -9.40 -8.55 1.84
N HIS A 261 -8.44 -9.35 1.40
CA HIS A 261 -6.99 -9.20 1.33
C HIS A 261 -6.53 -10.47 0.62
N GLU A 262 -6.15 -10.30 -0.65
CA GLU A 262 -5.33 -11.17 -1.49
C GLU A 262 -4.87 -12.47 -0.79
N GLY A 263 -5.71 -13.50 -0.89
CA GLY A 263 -5.46 -14.84 -0.40
C GLY A 263 -6.23 -15.79 -1.29
N HIS A 264 -5.52 -16.39 -2.23
CA HIS A 264 -6.04 -17.37 -3.17
C HIS A 264 -6.31 -18.68 -2.42
N GLU A 265 -7.55 -18.90 -2.01
CA GLU A 265 -8.05 -20.26 -1.83
C GLU A 265 -9.31 -20.37 -2.68
N GLY A 266 -9.17 -21.13 -3.77
CA GLY A 266 -10.27 -21.49 -4.65
C GLY A 266 -9.93 -22.80 -5.33
N HIS A 267 -10.32 -23.90 -4.68
CA HIS A 267 -10.25 -25.25 -5.22
C HIS A 267 -11.67 -25.69 -5.56
N GLY A 268 -12.04 -25.53 -6.82
CA GLY A 268 -13.26 -26.14 -7.33
C GLY A 268 -13.38 -25.95 -8.82
N ALA A 269 -13.17 -27.04 -9.56
CA ALA A 269 -13.35 -27.10 -10.99
C ALA A 269 -14.85 -27.24 -11.29
N SER A 270 -15.51 -26.16 -11.70
CA SER A 270 -16.74 -26.27 -12.49
C SER A 270 -16.38 -26.65 -13.93
N ALA A 271 -17.14 -27.60 -14.50
CA ALA A 271 -16.87 -28.18 -15.81
C ALA A 271 -16.68 -27.09 -16.88
N SER A 272 -15.51 -27.07 -17.54
CA SER A 272 -15.07 -26.01 -18.45
C SER A 272 -16.12 -25.57 -19.49
N ALA A 273 -16.95 -26.49 -19.99
CA ALA A 273 -17.99 -26.18 -20.97
C ALA A 273 -19.15 -25.31 -20.44
N SER A 274 -19.53 -25.40 -19.15
CA SER A 274 -20.61 -24.54 -18.60
C SER A 274 -20.13 -23.11 -18.39
N VAL A 275 -18.84 -22.92 -18.07
CA VAL A 275 -18.27 -21.60 -17.80
C VAL A 275 -18.42 -20.67 -19.01
N ALA A 276 -18.11 -21.16 -20.21
CA ALA A 276 -18.20 -20.35 -21.42
C ALA A 276 -19.66 -19.99 -21.76
N ALA A 277 -20.58 -20.94 -21.67
CA ALA A 277 -21.99 -20.76 -22.01
C ALA A 277 -22.72 -19.80 -21.04
N ASP A 278 -22.36 -19.83 -19.75
CA ASP A 278 -22.99 -19.00 -18.72
C ASP A 278 -22.48 -17.55 -18.74
N ALA A 279 -21.20 -17.35 -19.10
CA ALA A 279 -20.53 -16.05 -18.98
C ALA A 279 -21.21 -14.91 -19.75
N GLU A 280 -21.74 -15.18 -20.95
CA GLU A 280 -22.48 -14.19 -21.75
C GLU A 280 -23.75 -13.72 -21.02
N ARG A 281 -24.51 -14.67 -20.45
CA ARG A 281 -25.72 -14.39 -19.67
C ARG A 281 -25.39 -13.59 -18.41
N VAL A 282 -24.35 -14.01 -17.68
CA VAL A 282 -23.88 -13.35 -16.47
C VAL A 282 -23.40 -11.93 -16.76
N LEU A 283 -22.68 -11.72 -17.86
CA LEU A 283 -22.28 -10.40 -18.34
C LEU A 283 -23.51 -9.53 -18.63
N ALA A 284 -24.48 -10.06 -19.38
CA ALA A 284 -25.71 -9.35 -19.72
C ALA A 284 -26.52 -8.96 -18.46
N THR A 285 -26.68 -9.86 -17.50
CA THR A 285 -27.32 -9.58 -16.21
C THR A 285 -26.58 -8.48 -15.46
N GLY A 286 -25.24 -8.54 -15.37
CA GLY A 286 -24.43 -7.50 -14.74
C GLY A 286 -24.63 -6.12 -15.37
N ARG A 287 -24.73 -6.04 -16.69
CA ARG A 287 -25.04 -4.79 -17.39
C ARG A 287 -26.46 -4.31 -17.12
N ALA A 288 -27.44 -5.21 -17.12
CA ALA A 288 -28.84 -4.89 -16.85
C ALA A 288 -29.06 -4.37 -15.41
N GLU A 289 -28.29 -4.87 -14.45
CA GLU A 289 -28.28 -4.40 -13.05
C GLU A 289 -27.52 -3.08 -12.84
N GLY A 290 -27.01 -2.46 -13.91
CA GLY A 290 -26.41 -1.13 -13.85
C GLY A 290 -24.92 -1.10 -13.55
N LEU A 291 -24.20 -2.23 -13.63
CA LEU A 291 -22.74 -2.20 -13.59
C LEU A 291 -22.20 -1.58 -14.88
N THR A 292 -21.65 -0.37 -14.78
CA THR A 292 -21.24 0.46 -15.93
C THR A 292 -19.74 0.38 -16.22
N GLY A 293 -18.95 -0.10 -15.26
CA GLY A 293 -17.50 -0.15 -15.36
C GLY A 293 -16.94 -1.31 -16.18
N PRO A 294 -15.60 -1.37 -16.31
CA PRO A 294 -14.93 -2.63 -16.65
C PRO A 294 -15.34 -3.70 -15.66
N LEU A 295 -15.65 -4.92 -16.12
CA LEU A 295 -16.16 -5.98 -15.24
C LEU A 295 -15.11 -7.07 -15.02
N ARG A 296 -15.25 -7.75 -13.89
CA ARG A 296 -14.63 -9.03 -13.58
C ARG A 296 -15.74 -10.02 -13.31
N LEU A 297 -15.72 -11.15 -13.99
CA LEU A 297 -16.60 -12.27 -13.75
C LEU A 297 -15.78 -13.37 -13.11
N TYR A 298 -16.27 -13.91 -11.99
CA TYR A 298 -15.67 -15.04 -11.29
C TYR A 298 -16.63 -16.22 -11.45
N PRO A 299 -16.24 -17.28 -12.19
CA PRO A 299 -16.99 -18.52 -12.26
C PRO A 299 -17.12 -19.14 -10.86
N PRO A 300 -18.21 -19.87 -10.58
CA PRO A 300 -18.36 -20.56 -9.32
C PRO A 300 -17.40 -21.75 -9.22
N GLU A 301 -16.92 -22.01 -8.01
CA GLU A 301 -16.03 -23.15 -7.72
C GLU A 301 -16.79 -24.49 -7.75
N ASP A 302 -18.09 -24.46 -7.51
CA ASP A 302 -18.96 -25.63 -7.49
C ASP A 302 -20.33 -25.36 -8.15
N ALA A 303 -21.12 -26.43 -8.31
CA ALA A 303 -22.44 -26.35 -8.91
C ALA A 303 -23.52 -25.73 -7.98
N HIS A 304 -23.16 -25.39 -6.74
CA HIS A 304 -24.05 -24.86 -5.71
C HIS A 304 -23.85 -23.36 -5.47
N SER A 305 -22.88 -22.76 -6.16
CA SER A 305 -22.49 -21.38 -6.04
C SER A 305 -22.86 -20.59 -7.30
N ALA A 306 -23.25 -19.34 -7.10
CA ALA A 306 -23.50 -18.35 -8.12
C ALA A 306 -22.19 -17.73 -8.59
N TRP A 307 -22.19 -17.21 -9.82
CA TRP A 307 -21.12 -16.35 -10.32
C TRP A 307 -21.04 -15.06 -9.51
N GLN A 308 -19.84 -14.53 -9.32
CA GLN A 308 -19.66 -13.16 -8.84
C GLN A 308 -19.32 -12.25 -10.02
N VAL A 309 -19.97 -11.09 -10.10
CA VAL A 309 -19.65 -10.02 -11.04
C VAL A 309 -19.32 -8.76 -10.27
N SER A 310 -18.16 -8.17 -10.51
CA SER A 310 -17.74 -6.93 -9.83
C SER A 310 -17.16 -5.92 -10.81
N GLU A 311 -17.42 -4.64 -10.57
CA GLU A 311 -16.74 -3.57 -11.29
C GLU A 311 -15.27 -3.45 -10.89
N ARG A 312 -14.42 -3.28 -11.90
CA ARG A 312 -13.00 -2.98 -11.73
C ARG A 312 -12.79 -1.53 -11.41
N TRP A 313 -11.89 -1.30 -10.46
CA TRP A 313 -11.29 0.02 -10.27
C TRP A 313 -10.37 0.33 -11.44
N VAL A 314 -10.65 1.46 -12.07
CA VAL A 314 -9.85 2.06 -13.13
C VAL A 314 -9.72 3.56 -12.86
N GLU A 315 -8.89 4.23 -13.63
CA GLU A 315 -8.74 5.68 -13.53
C GLU A 315 -10.10 6.39 -13.61
N TRP A 316 -10.29 7.39 -12.75
CA TRP A 316 -11.48 8.23 -12.61
C TRP A 316 -12.74 7.55 -12.06
N ARG A 317 -12.67 6.27 -11.71
CA ARG A 317 -13.74 5.55 -11.01
C ARG A 317 -13.47 5.55 -9.51
N THR A 318 -14.48 5.93 -8.72
CA THR A 318 -14.39 6.08 -7.25
C THR A 318 -15.25 5.09 -6.47
N THR A 319 -15.97 4.22 -7.17
CA THR A 319 -16.86 3.19 -6.62
C THR A 319 -16.71 1.89 -7.40
N SER A 320 -17.01 0.78 -6.75
CA SER A 320 -17.00 -0.55 -7.37
C SER A 320 -18.16 -1.33 -6.77
N ASP A 321 -19.15 -1.60 -7.61
CA ASP A 321 -20.33 -2.37 -7.25
C ASP A 321 -20.13 -3.84 -7.64
N ALA A 322 -20.76 -4.75 -6.89
CA ALA A 322 -20.74 -6.17 -7.17
C ALA A 322 -22.14 -6.81 -7.03
N ILE A 323 -22.38 -7.86 -7.80
CA ILE A 323 -23.57 -8.71 -7.72
C ILE A 323 -23.15 -10.18 -7.78
N SER A 324 -24.02 -11.07 -7.31
CA SER A 324 -23.91 -12.50 -7.58
C SER A 324 -25.09 -12.95 -8.45
N VAL A 325 -24.80 -13.84 -9.40
CA VAL A 325 -25.74 -14.24 -10.46
C VAL A 325 -25.70 -15.75 -10.65
N ASP A 326 -26.86 -16.40 -10.64
CA ASP A 326 -26.97 -17.80 -11.07
C ASP A 326 -26.63 -17.89 -12.57
N GLY A 327 -25.58 -18.63 -12.91
CA GLY A 327 -25.10 -18.75 -14.28
C GLY A 327 -26.11 -19.38 -15.24
N THR A 328 -26.95 -20.28 -14.73
CA THR A 328 -27.90 -21.04 -15.54
C THR A 328 -29.16 -20.25 -15.85
N THR A 329 -29.72 -19.57 -14.83
CA THR A 329 -30.98 -18.83 -14.93
C THR A 329 -30.79 -17.35 -15.25
N GLY A 330 -29.64 -16.77 -14.88
CA GLY A 330 -29.39 -15.34 -14.90
C GLY A 330 -30.03 -14.58 -13.73
N GLU A 331 -30.59 -15.28 -12.74
CA GLU A 331 -31.19 -14.68 -11.54
C GLU A 331 -30.11 -14.04 -10.65
N VAL A 332 -30.40 -12.85 -10.13
CA VAL A 332 -29.50 -12.14 -9.21
C VAL A 332 -29.75 -12.59 -7.78
N ILE A 333 -28.74 -13.21 -7.16
CA ILE A 333 -28.81 -13.80 -5.82
C ILE A 333 -28.56 -12.73 -4.74
N ASP A 334 -27.56 -11.87 -4.94
CA ASP A 334 -27.18 -10.82 -3.99
C ASP A 334 -26.63 -9.58 -4.71
N ARG A 335 -26.71 -8.43 -4.01
CA ARG A 335 -26.23 -7.13 -4.49
C ARG A 335 -25.41 -6.46 -3.41
N GLN A 336 -24.20 -6.05 -3.78
CA GLN A 336 -23.30 -5.30 -2.93
C GLN A 336 -22.90 -3.99 -3.62
N PRO A 337 -23.76 -2.97 -3.60
CA PRO A 337 -23.38 -1.65 -4.10
C PRO A 337 -22.33 -1.02 -3.19
N PHE A 338 -21.39 -0.26 -3.76
CA PHE A 338 -20.34 0.42 -3.00
C PHE A 338 -20.92 1.31 -1.88
N SER A 339 -22.12 1.86 -2.10
CA SER A 339 -22.84 2.70 -1.14
C SER A 339 -23.21 1.96 0.15
N SER A 340 -23.45 0.64 0.11
CA SER A 340 -23.78 -0.16 1.29
C SER A 340 -22.56 -0.57 2.12
N LEU A 341 -21.34 -0.44 1.57
CA LEU A 341 -20.13 -0.84 2.26
C LEU A 341 -19.89 -0.01 3.54
N PRO A 342 -19.36 -0.64 4.61
CA PRO A 342 -18.92 0.08 5.81
C PRO A 342 -17.82 1.11 5.50
N LEU A 343 -17.69 2.11 6.37
CA LEU A 343 -16.76 3.23 6.17
C LEU A 343 -15.31 2.78 5.99
N PHE A 344 -14.83 1.82 6.79
CA PHE A 344 -13.46 1.34 6.67
C PHE A 344 -13.20 0.67 5.32
N SER A 345 -14.15 -0.13 4.81
CA SER A 345 -14.02 -0.79 3.50
C SER A 345 -13.93 0.24 2.36
N LYS A 346 -14.71 1.31 2.43
CA LYS A 346 -14.62 2.45 1.50
C LYS A 346 -13.27 3.16 1.59
N LEU A 347 -12.83 3.49 2.80
CA LEU A 347 -11.55 4.17 3.05
C LEU A 347 -10.34 3.32 2.64
N SER A 348 -10.38 2.01 2.91
CA SER A 348 -9.34 1.07 2.51
C SER A 348 -9.27 1.01 0.99
N SER A 349 -10.41 0.84 0.31
CA SER A 349 -10.47 0.85 -1.17
C SER A 349 -9.88 2.14 -1.75
N TRP A 350 -10.37 3.31 -1.31
CA TRP A 350 -9.81 4.59 -1.78
C TRP A 350 -8.32 4.74 -1.44
N GLY A 351 -7.92 4.30 -0.25
CA GLY A 351 -6.52 4.28 0.19
C GLY A 351 -5.63 3.48 -0.75
N THR A 352 -6.06 2.27 -1.15
CA THR A 352 -5.39 1.41 -2.13
C THR A 352 -5.19 2.15 -3.44
N TYR A 353 -6.27 2.59 -4.09
CA TYR A 353 -6.15 3.19 -5.41
C TYR A 353 -5.48 4.57 -5.41
N LEU A 354 -5.51 5.29 -4.29
CA LEU A 354 -4.71 6.51 -4.08
C LEU A 354 -3.22 6.21 -3.92
N HIS A 355 -2.86 5.20 -3.12
CA HIS A 355 -1.46 4.83 -2.90
C HIS A 355 -0.82 4.28 -4.17
N MET A 356 -1.54 3.42 -4.89
CA MET A 356 -1.05 2.71 -6.07
C MET A 356 -1.00 3.58 -7.34
N GLY A 357 -1.46 4.84 -7.27
CA GLY A 357 -1.40 5.75 -8.41
C GLY A 357 -2.43 5.47 -9.52
N ILE A 358 -3.54 4.80 -9.19
CA ILE A 358 -4.55 4.38 -10.18
C ILE A 358 -5.74 5.36 -10.21
N MET A 359 -6.22 5.81 -9.05
CA MET A 359 -7.54 6.44 -8.92
C MET A 359 -7.78 7.65 -9.84
N PHE A 360 -6.76 8.48 -10.08
CA PHE A 360 -6.85 9.63 -11.00
C PHE A 360 -5.87 9.55 -12.16
N GLY A 361 -5.39 8.34 -12.50
CA GLY A 361 -4.43 8.12 -13.57
C GLY A 361 -3.18 9.01 -13.45
N LEU A 362 -2.69 9.51 -14.58
CA LEU A 362 -1.44 10.25 -14.69
C LEU A 362 -1.26 11.42 -13.70
N PRO A 363 -2.27 12.29 -13.44
CA PRO A 363 -2.17 13.32 -12.40
C PRO A 363 -1.74 12.80 -11.02
N LEU A 364 -2.34 11.70 -10.56
CA LEU A 364 -2.01 11.10 -9.27
C LEU A 364 -0.61 10.45 -9.31
N GLN A 365 -0.25 9.79 -10.41
CA GLN A 365 1.09 9.21 -10.58
C GLN A 365 2.19 10.27 -10.50
N ILE A 366 1.99 11.43 -11.14
CA ILE A 366 2.90 12.57 -11.07
C ILE A 366 2.97 13.11 -9.63
N ALA A 367 1.83 13.22 -8.94
CA ALA A 367 1.80 13.69 -7.56
C ALA A 367 2.55 12.74 -6.61
N LEU A 368 2.36 11.43 -6.76
CA LEU A 368 3.07 10.41 -5.99
C LEU A 368 4.56 10.36 -6.31
N LEU A 369 4.94 10.48 -7.59
CA LEU A 369 6.33 10.59 -8.02
C LEU A 369 7.01 11.82 -7.37
N ALA A 370 6.35 12.98 -7.41
CA ALA A 370 6.85 14.20 -6.77
C ALA A 370 6.95 14.03 -5.24
N LEU A 371 5.97 13.38 -4.62
CA LEU A 371 5.96 13.09 -3.18
C LEU A 371 7.09 12.14 -2.78
N GLY A 372 7.31 11.07 -3.53
CA GLY A 372 8.40 10.11 -3.32
C GLY A 372 9.78 10.74 -3.51
N LEU A 373 9.98 11.52 -4.57
CA LEU A 373 11.23 12.26 -4.80
C LEU A 373 11.49 13.31 -3.71
N ALA A 374 10.45 14.02 -3.26
CA ALA A 374 10.56 14.95 -2.14
C ALA A 374 10.95 14.21 -0.84
N THR A 375 10.37 13.03 -0.59
CA THR A 375 10.70 12.18 0.56
C THR A 375 12.15 11.70 0.50
N ALA A 376 12.62 11.21 -0.65
CA ALA A 376 14.01 10.84 -0.88
C ALA A 376 14.96 12.03 -0.64
N ALA A 377 14.60 13.22 -1.16
CA ALA A 377 15.36 14.44 -0.93
C ALA A 377 15.41 14.84 0.56
N LEU A 378 14.32 14.64 1.33
CA LEU A 378 14.32 14.89 2.78
C LEU A 378 15.31 13.98 3.51
N VAL A 379 15.35 12.69 3.16
CA VAL A 379 16.31 11.74 3.74
C VAL A 379 17.74 12.16 3.40
N VAL A 380 18.03 12.42 2.12
CA VAL A 380 19.37 12.85 1.67
C VAL A 380 19.79 14.14 2.37
N LEU A 381 18.90 15.12 2.51
CA LEU A 381 19.16 16.35 3.26
C LEU A 381 19.42 16.07 4.75
N GLY A 382 18.70 15.11 5.35
CA GLY A 382 18.93 14.64 6.72
C GLY A 382 20.36 14.14 6.93
N TYR A 383 20.81 13.25 6.06
CA TYR A 383 22.17 12.71 6.04
C TYR A 383 23.23 13.79 5.74
N TYR A 384 22.96 14.69 4.79
CA TYR A 384 23.84 15.81 4.49
C TYR A 384 24.02 16.73 5.71
N MET A 385 22.93 17.07 6.41
CA MET A 385 22.99 17.87 7.64
C MET A 385 23.76 17.17 8.75
N TRP A 386 23.61 15.85 8.88
CA TRP A 386 24.38 15.03 9.82
C TRP A 386 25.88 15.09 9.49
N TRP A 387 26.27 14.83 8.24
CA TRP A 387 27.65 14.87 7.78
C TRP A 387 28.31 16.24 8.01
N LYS A 388 27.61 17.33 7.68
CA LYS A 388 28.09 18.71 7.89
C LYS A 388 28.13 19.10 9.37
N ARG A 389 27.42 18.40 10.25
CA ARG A 389 27.44 18.65 11.70
C ARG A 389 28.64 17.99 12.39
N ARG A 390 29.22 16.91 11.83
CA ARG A 390 30.28 16.07 12.42
C ARG A 390 30.17 15.99 13.97
N PRO A 391 29.15 15.32 14.51
CA PRO A 391 28.83 15.43 15.91
C PRO A 391 29.97 14.88 16.80
N ARG A 392 30.67 15.78 17.51
CA ARG A 392 31.44 15.46 18.72
C ARG A 392 30.55 15.33 19.98
N PHE A 393 29.23 15.49 19.83
CA PHE A 393 28.30 15.67 20.94
C PHE A 393 27.09 14.74 20.83
N LEU A 394 26.96 13.80 21.77
CA LEU A 394 25.69 13.19 22.12
C LEU A 394 24.77 14.30 22.67
N PRO A 395 23.54 14.49 22.19
CA PRO A 395 22.57 15.45 22.72
C PRO A 395 22.03 14.95 24.08
N THR A 396 22.89 14.80 25.08
CA THR A 396 22.55 14.36 26.44
C THR A 396 22.11 15.52 27.34
N ALA A 397 22.21 16.78 26.87
CA ALA A 397 22.05 17.97 27.70
C ALA A 397 20.68 18.12 28.38
N HIS A 398 19.65 17.38 27.95
CA HIS A 398 18.29 17.45 28.51
C HIS A 398 17.59 16.09 28.51
N PHE A 399 18.26 15.04 29.03
CA PHE A 399 17.58 13.77 29.31
C PHE A 399 16.52 13.95 30.40
N SER A 400 15.40 13.22 30.27
CA SER A 400 14.29 13.27 31.22
C SER A 400 13.65 11.90 31.35
N TRP A 401 13.70 11.33 32.55
CA TRP A 401 13.05 10.07 32.88
C TRP A 401 11.55 10.07 32.61
N ALA A 402 10.88 11.20 32.84
CA ALA A 402 9.45 11.34 32.53
C ALA A 402 9.17 11.25 31.02
N ALA A 403 10.02 11.87 30.18
CA ALA A 403 9.88 11.80 28.73
C ALA A 403 10.19 10.39 28.20
N THR A 404 11.25 9.77 28.71
CA THR A 404 11.64 8.40 28.37
C THR A 404 10.59 7.38 28.82
N GLY A 405 10.02 7.55 30.02
CA GLY A 405 8.93 6.72 30.53
C GLY A 405 7.66 6.83 29.68
N LEU A 406 7.29 8.04 29.26
CA LEU A 406 6.18 8.24 28.32
C LEU A 406 6.48 7.61 26.95
N GLY A 407 7.73 7.72 26.49
CA GLY A 407 8.20 7.05 25.28
C GLY A 407 8.11 5.53 25.38
N ALA A 408 8.47 4.96 26.53
CA ALA A 408 8.40 3.52 26.78
C ALA A 408 6.95 3.04 26.85
N LEU A 409 6.07 3.79 27.52
CA LEU A 409 4.63 3.52 27.52
C LEU A 409 4.08 3.56 26.09
N PHE A 410 4.42 4.59 25.31
CA PHE A 410 4.01 4.69 23.92
C PHE A 410 4.55 3.54 23.06
N ALA A 411 5.82 3.16 23.24
CA ALA A 411 6.41 2.02 22.55
C ALA A 411 5.71 0.71 22.91
N ALA A 412 5.31 0.54 24.17
CA ALA A 412 4.57 -0.63 24.62
C ALA A 412 3.15 -0.64 24.06
N THR A 413 2.41 0.47 24.13
CA THR A 413 1.02 0.53 23.66
C THR A 413 0.90 0.45 22.15
N VAL A 414 1.67 1.26 21.43
CA VAL A 414 1.68 1.23 19.95
C VAL A 414 2.37 -0.03 19.46
N GLY A 415 3.34 -0.57 20.19
CA GLY A 415 4.03 -1.81 19.85
C GLY A 415 3.17 -3.06 19.84
N VAL A 416 2.05 -3.07 20.57
CA VAL A 416 1.06 -4.17 20.44
C VAL A 416 0.46 -4.18 19.03
N PHE A 417 0.22 -3.00 18.46
CA PHE A 417 -0.41 -2.87 17.14
C PHE A 417 0.60 -2.79 15.99
N LEU A 418 1.76 -2.15 16.22
CA LEU A 418 2.87 -1.98 15.29
C LEU A 418 4.15 -2.59 15.89
N PRO A 419 4.32 -3.93 15.86
CA PRO A 419 5.40 -4.61 16.58
C PRO A 419 6.80 -4.10 16.22
N LEU A 420 7.06 -3.90 14.93
CA LEU A 420 8.37 -3.44 14.46
C LEU A 420 8.70 -2.03 14.96
N LEU A 421 7.72 -1.12 14.98
CA LEU A 421 7.90 0.20 15.58
C LEU A 421 8.14 0.09 17.09
N GLY A 422 7.32 -0.68 17.80
CA GLY A 422 7.43 -0.85 19.25
C GLY A 422 8.77 -1.40 19.69
N ILE A 423 9.22 -2.49 19.07
CA ILE A 423 10.49 -3.17 19.37
C ILE A 423 11.67 -2.23 19.08
N THR A 424 11.70 -1.62 17.90
CA THR A 424 12.83 -0.74 17.52
C THR A 424 12.85 0.57 18.30
N LEU A 425 11.68 1.11 18.67
CA LEU A 425 11.58 2.28 19.54
C LEU A 425 12.02 1.93 20.98
N ALA A 426 11.63 0.77 21.51
CA ALA A 426 12.08 0.30 22.82
C ALA A 426 13.60 0.11 22.85
N ALA A 427 14.18 -0.53 21.83
CA ALA A 427 15.64 -0.66 21.67
C ALA A 427 16.33 0.72 21.62
N PHE A 428 15.75 1.67 20.88
CA PHE A 428 16.24 3.05 20.84
C PHE A 428 16.23 3.71 22.23
N LEU A 429 15.15 3.56 23.02
CA LEU A 429 15.06 4.13 24.36
C LEU A 429 16.09 3.52 25.32
N VAL A 430 16.33 2.21 25.24
CA VAL A 430 17.38 1.53 26.01
C VAL A 430 18.76 2.09 25.65
N LEU A 431 19.05 2.25 24.35
CA LEU A 431 20.30 2.86 23.89
C LEU A 431 20.43 4.32 24.34
N ASP A 432 19.36 5.11 24.30
CA ASP A 432 19.35 6.51 24.77
C ASP A 432 19.72 6.57 26.26
N VAL A 433 19.17 5.68 27.09
CA VAL A 433 19.51 5.56 28.52
C VAL A 433 20.97 5.16 28.73
N ILE A 434 21.47 4.15 28.01
CA ILE A 434 22.86 3.68 28.12
C ILE A 434 23.84 4.81 27.75
N LEU A 435 23.58 5.51 26.65
CA LEU A 435 24.44 6.60 26.18
C LEU A 435 24.46 7.79 27.14
N VAL A 436 23.31 8.13 27.73
CA VAL A 436 23.21 9.17 28.75
C VAL A 436 24.00 8.78 30.00
N ASN A 437 23.85 7.55 30.49
CA ASN A 437 24.56 7.06 31.67
C ASN A 437 26.09 7.03 31.46
N ARG A 438 26.56 6.63 30.27
CA ARG A 438 28.00 6.68 29.96
C ARG A 438 28.54 8.10 29.94
N ALA A 439 27.78 9.05 29.39
CA ALA A 439 28.18 10.45 29.31
C ALA A 439 28.20 11.13 30.69
N THR A 440 27.29 10.78 31.61
CA THR A 440 27.29 11.32 32.99
C THR A 440 28.47 10.78 33.80
N THR A 441 28.80 9.48 33.67
CA THR A 441 29.96 8.86 34.34
C THR A 441 31.27 9.51 33.90
N GLN A 442 31.51 9.65 32.59
CA GLN A 442 32.72 10.30 32.06
C GLN A 442 32.85 11.77 32.49
N ARG A 443 31.73 12.47 32.70
CA ARG A 443 31.74 13.85 33.18
C ARG A 443 32.12 13.93 34.67
N LYS A 444 31.66 12.97 35.48
CA LYS A 444 31.97 12.87 36.92
C LYS A 444 33.45 12.56 37.16
N GLU A 445 34.05 11.72 36.31
CA GLU A 445 35.49 11.38 36.35
C GLU A 445 36.41 12.54 35.93
N ARG A 446 35.90 13.52 35.17
CA ARG A 446 36.70 14.67 34.67
C ARG A 446 36.61 15.93 35.52
N THR A 447 35.76 15.97 36.55
CA THR A 447 35.72 17.06 37.53
C THR A 447 36.80 16.84 38.59
N PRO A 448 37.87 17.66 38.66
CA PRO A 448 38.86 17.52 39.72
C PRO A 448 38.21 17.76 41.08
N VAL A 449 38.54 16.90 42.05
CA VAL A 449 38.17 17.09 43.46
C VAL A 449 38.82 18.41 43.92
N PRO A 450 38.08 19.36 44.52
CA PRO A 450 38.71 20.53 45.10
C PRO A 450 39.64 20.05 46.22
N VAL A 451 40.94 20.26 46.03
CA VAL A 451 41.95 20.04 47.07
C VAL A 451 41.70 21.13 48.11
N GLY A 452 41.22 20.73 49.28
CA GLY A 452 40.98 21.61 50.43
C GLY A 452 42.26 22.03 51.11
#